data_AF-A0AA41CJS6-F1
#
_entry.id   AF-A0AA41CJS6-F1
#
_cell.length_a   1.000
_cell.length_b   1.000
_cell.length_c   1.000
_cell.angle_alpha   90.00
_cell.angle_beta   90.00
_cell.angle_gamma   90.00
#
_symmetry.space_group_name_H-M   'P 1'
#
loop_
_entity.id
_entity.type
_entity.pdbx_description
1 polymer ?
#
loop_
_entity_poly.entity_id
_entity_poly.type
_entity_poly.pdbx_seq_one_letter_code
_entity_poly.pdbx_strand_id
1 'polypeptide(L)'
;MQHVTPPSPLESRAREVVVQRPDLPLPGSGLTLRRWQALAAWGAEDLCLAKVLEAHYDAQAIIAELNAPALAEGQLLAVWAAEGPANTLRFDVHGQLHGDKPWCSGSAWVDAALVTVRNAQGVWLCQVAAKHWRTLADEPWPAVGMAGVPSTTVRFDGAPMALLGTRDEYLQRPGFWHGGAGIAAVWFGAAAALAERMRPACTEGNRARLLGEVDLALGPAAALLREVAARIDAAPESAHREEVVRLRCVVERAATRVLDLAGRALGPAPMCLEDAHARRCADLTVFLRQSHADRDWEWLGGQRASQEATWAL
;
A
#
# COMPACT_ATOMS: atom_id res chain seq x y z
N MET A 1 -18.76 -12.85 28.96
CA MET A 1 -18.59 -13.48 27.64
C MET A 1 -18.35 -12.38 26.64
N GLN A 2 -17.14 -12.22 26.12
CA GLN A 2 -16.90 -11.33 25.00
C GLN A 2 -17.65 -11.90 23.79
N HIS A 3 -18.57 -11.15 23.22
CA HIS A 3 -19.18 -11.52 21.94
C HIS A 3 -18.07 -11.52 20.89
N VAL A 4 -17.62 -12.71 20.48
CA VAL A 4 -16.72 -12.85 19.34
C VAL A 4 -17.57 -12.64 18.10
N THR A 5 -17.52 -11.44 17.53
CA THR A 5 -18.12 -11.16 16.23
C THR A 5 -17.43 -12.06 15.20
N PRO A 6 -18.18 -12.76 14.32
CA PRO A 6 -17.56 -13.56 13.27
C PRO A 6 -16.69 -12.68 12.36
N PRO A 7 -15.59 -13.21 11.81
CA PRO A 7 -14.72 -12.44 10.93
C PRO A 7 -15.50 -11.96 9.70
N SER A 8 -15.17 -10.76 9.22
CA SER A 8 -15.76 -10.26 7.98
C SER A 8 -15.36 -11.15 6.79
N PRO A 9 -16.10 -11.14 5.66
CA PRO A 9 -15.68 -11.85 4.45
C PRO A 9 -14.29 -11.42 3.97
N LEU A 10 -13.96 -10.12 4.11
CA LEU A 10 -12.66 -9.58 3.76
C LEU A 10 -11.55 -10.13 4.67
N GLU A 11 -11.79 -10.16 5.98
CA GLU A 11 -10.86 -10.75 6.94
C GLU A 11 -10.62 -12.24 6.64
N SER A 12 -11.69 -12.99 6.42
CA SER A 12 -11.62 -14.41 6.11
C SER A 12 -10.79 -14.64 4.84
N ARG A 13 -11.00 -13.82 3.81
CA ARG A 13 -10.25 -13.88 2.55
C ARG A 13 -8.76 -13.55 2.75
N ALA A 14 -8.43 -12.52 3.51
CA ALA A 14 -7.05 -12.16 3.80
C ALA A 14 -6.32 -13.28 4.57
N ARG A 15 -6.97 -13.87 5.59
CA ARG A 15 -6.41 -15.00 6.33
C ARG A 15 -6.22 -16.24 5.44
N GLU A 16 -7.17 -16.53 4.55
CA GLU A 16 -7.03 -17.60 3.57
C GLU A 16 -5.80 -17.39 2.67
N VAL A 17 -5.59 -16.15 2.18
CA VAL A 17 -4.42 -15.83 1.36
C VAL A 17 -3.12 -16.02 2.13
N VAL A 18 -3.03 -15.57 3.39
CA VAL A 18 -1.84 -15.78 4.22
C VAL A 18 -1.56 -17.26 4.45
N VAL A 19 -2.58 -18.10 4.60
CA VAL A 19 -2.40 -19.56 4.70
C VAL A 19 -1.92 -20.17 3.39
N GLN A 20 -2.51 -19.77 2.26
CA GLN A 20 -2.18 -20.31 0.93
C GLN A 20 -0.83 -19.80 0.40
N ARG A 21 -0.43 -18.60 0.84
CA ARG A 21 0.77 -17.90 0.42
C ARG A 21 1.40 -17.27 1.66
N PRO A 22 2.09 -18.06 2.50
CA PRO A 22 2.65 -17.58 3.76
C PRO A 22 3.73 -16.51 3.55
N ASP A 23 4.36 -16.49 2.39
CA ASP A 23 5.40 -15.54 2.03
C ASP A 23 5.25 -15.00 0.61
N LEU A 24 5.83 -13.82 0.39
CA LEU A 24 6.15 -13.30 -0.93
C LEU A 24 7.66 -13.13 -1.05
N PRO A 25 8.21 -13.19 -2.28
CA PRO A 25 9.60 -12.85 -2.48
C PRO A 25 9.92 -11.48 -1.85
N LEU A 26 11.04 -11.41 -1.14
CA LEU A 26 11.51 -10.16 -0.55
C LEU A 26 11.87 -9.17 -1.68
N PRO A 27 11.61 -7.87 -1.52
CA PRO A 27 12.11 -6.88 -2.46
C PRO A 27 13.64 -7.00 -2.62
N GLY A 28 14.14 -6.89 -3.85
CA GLY A 28 15.59 -6.99 -4.13
C GLY A 28 16.16 -8.42 -4.09
N SER A 29 15.34 -9.46 -3.91
CA SER A 29 15.81 -10.86 -3.85
C SER A 29 15.90 -11.59 -5.19
N GLY A 30 15.83 -10.88 -6.32
CA GLY A 30 15.88 -11.46 -7.67
C GLY A 30 14.50 -11.80 -8.26
N LEU A 31 13.43 -11.59 -7.50
CA LEU A 31 12.05 -11.89 -7.88
C LEU A 31 11.09 -10.74 -7.56
N THR A 32 11.56 -9.48 -7.56
CA THR A 32 10.75 -8.30 -7.26
C THR A 32 9.54 -8.18 -8.18
N LEU A 33 9.70 -8.51 -9.47
CA LEU A 33 8.57 -8.49 -10.41
C LEU A 33 7.47 -9.50 -10.03
N ARG A 34 7.83 -10.69 -9.53
CA ARG A 34 6.84 -11.69 -9.09
C ARG A 34 6.07 -11.21 -7.87
N ARG A 35 6.75 -10.54 -6.93
CA ARG A 35 6.10 -9.86 -5.79
C ARG A 35 5.07 -8.84 -6.29
N TRP A 36 5.45 -7.98 -7.23
CA TRP A 36 4.57 -6.94 -7.76
C TRP A 36 3.40 -7.50 -8.58
N GLN A 37 3.58 -8.62 -9.28
CA GLN A 37 2.48 -9.31 -9.96
C GLN A 37 1.43 -9.83 -8.96
N ALA A 38 1.86 -10.36 -7.80
CA ALA A 38 0.93 -10.77 -6.75
C ALA A 38 0.16 -9.56 -6.17
N LEU A 39 0.87 -8.47 -5.87
CA LEU A 39 0.26 -7.23 -5.38
C LEU A 39 -0.73 -6.62 -6.38
N ALA A 40 -0.38 -6.60 -7.67
CA ALA A 40 -1.27 -6.16 -8.73
C ALA A 40 -2.51 -7.06 -8.88
N ALA A 41 -2.35 -8.38 -8.74
CA ALA A 41 -3.49 -9.30 -8.76
C ALA A 41 -4.47 -9.02 -7.61
N TRP A 42 -3.98 -8.75 -6.41
CA TRP A 42 -4.86 -8.35 -5.30
C TRP A 42 -5.48 -6.97 -5.50
N GLY A 43 -4.73 -6.01 -6.04
CA GLY A 43 -5.30 -4.70 -6.41
C GLY A 43 -6.41 -4.80 -7.45
N ALA A 44 -6.31 -5.76 -8.38
CA ALA A 44 -7.37 -6.08 -9.34
C ALA A 44 -8.58 -6.77 -8.69
N GLU A 45 -8.34 -7.68 -7.75
CA GLU A 45 -9.36 -8.43 -6.99
C GLU A 45 -10.18 -7.48 -6.11
N ASP A 46 -9.55 -6.85 -5.12
CA ASP A 46 -10.18 -6.01 -4.11
C ASP A 46 -9.11 -5.13 -3.44
N LEU A 47 -9.28 -3.80 -3.48
CA LEU A 47 -8.28 -2.86 -2.97
C LEU A 47 -8.19 -2.82 -1.45
N CYS A 48 -9.29 -3.12 -0.76
CA CYS A 48 -9.31 -3.29 0.68
C CYS A 48 -8.50 -4.54 1.07
N LEU A 49 -8.64 -5.64 0.32
CA LEU A 49 -7.83 -6.85 0.51
C LEU A 49 -6.35 -6.55 0.26
N ALA A 50 -6.06 -5.89 -0.86
CA ALA A 50 -4.71 -5.52 -1.23
C ALA A 50 -4.03 -4.64 -0.17
N LYS A 51 -4.76 -3.69 0.43
CA LYS A 51 -4.22 -2.81 1.49
C LYS A 51 -3.73 -3.59 2.71
N VAL A 52 -4.44 -4.65 3.09
CA VAL A 52 -4.07 -5.46 4.26
C VAL A 52 -2.94 -6.43 3.92
N LEU A 53 -3.04 -7.11 2.77
CA LEU A 53 -2.02 -8.06 2.34
C LEU A 53 -0.69 -7.36 2.05
N GLU A 54 -0.71 -6.22 1.36
CA GLU A 54 0.49 -5.44 1.10
C GLU A 54 1.22 -5.08 2.39
N ALA A 55 0.50 -4.57 3.40
CA ALA A 55 1.08 -4.27 4.71
C ALA A 55 1.61 -5.51 5.43
N HIS A 56 0.95 -6.68 5.30
CA HIS A 56 1.43 -7.93 5.88
C HIS A 56 2.76 -8.37 5.25
N TYR A 57 2.85 -8.42 3.92
CA TYR A 57 4.09 -8.80 3.25
C TYR A 57 5.18 -7.72 3.33
N ASP A 58 4.82 -6.46 3.55
CA ASP A 58 5.76 -5.40 3.88
C ASP A 58 6.33 -5.60 5.29
N ALA A 59 5.50 -5.95 6.28
CA ALA A 59 5.97 -6.30 7.62
C ALA A 59 6.98 -7.46 7.60
N GLN A 60 6.75 -8.49 6.78
CA GLN A 60 7.70 -9.60 6.60
C GLN A 60 9.04 -9.14 6.03
N ALA A 61 9.01 -8.30 4.97
CA ALA A 61 10.23 -7.70 4.44
C ALA A 61 10.91 -6.81 5.48
N ILE A 62 10.12 -6.11 6.30
CA ILE A 62 10.64 -5.24 7.33
C ILE A 62 11.46 -6.02 8.35
N ILE A 63 10.87 -7.09 8.86
CA ILE A 63 11.46 -7.98 9.86
C ILE A 63 12.72 -8.65 9.33
N ALA A 64 12.68 -9.13 8.07
CA ALA A 64 13.82 -9.79 7.43
C ALA A 64 15.04 -8.87 7.30
N GLU A 65 14.86 -7.68 6.72
CA GLU A 65 15.95 -6.70 6.53
C GLU A 65 16.50 -6.16 7.86
N LEU A 66 15.67 -6.05 8.91
CA LEU A 66 16.10 -5.61 10.24
C LEU A 66 16.70 -6.74 11.10
N ASN A 67 16.82 -7.96 10.55
CA ASN A 67 17.27 -9.16 11.27
C ASN A 67 16.51 -9.39 12.59
N ALA A 68 15.23 -9.03 12.61
CA ALA A 68 14.36 -9.22 13.76
C ALA A 68 13.85 -10.67 13.85
N PRO A 69 13.49 -11.17 15.05
CA PRO A 69 12.93 -12.51 15.19
C PRO A 69 11.70 -12.71 14.31
N ALA A 70 11.64 -13.84 13.62
CA ALA A 70 10.49 -14.24 12.82
C ALA A 70 9.24 -14.39 13.71
N LEU A 71 8.08 -14.09 13.14
CA LEU A 71 6.80 -14.17 13.83
C LEU A 71 6.17 -15.54 13.69
N ALA A 72 5.18 -15.81 14.55
CA ALA A 72 4.47 -17.07 14.52
C ALA A 72 3.74 -17.24 13.18
N GLU A 73 3.76 -18.46 12.64
CA GLU A 73 3.09 -18.80 11.40
C GLU A 73 1.58 -18.51 11.49
N GLY A 74 0.99 -18.08 10.37
CA GLY A 74 -0.44 -17.79 10.26
C GLY A 74 -0.90 -16.47 10.89
N GLN A 75 0.00 -15.67 11.46
CA GLN A 75 -0.33 -14.32 11.93
C GLN A 75 -0.49 -13.35 10.77
N LEU A 76 -1.54 -12.52 10.84
CA LEU A 76 -1.73 -11.37 9.98
C LEU A 76 -1.13 -10.13 10.63
N LEU A 77 -0.36 -9.36 9.86
CA LEU A 77 0.43 -8.24 10.36
C LEU A 77 0.00 -6.95 9.68
N ALA A 78 0.18 -5.83 10.39
CA ALA A 78 0.07 -4.51 9.81
C ALA A 78 1.35 -3.69 9.98
N VAL A 79 1.48 -2.64 9.16
CA VAL A 79 2.50 -1.59 9.30
C VAL A 79 1.77 -0.26 9.42
N TRP A 80 1.95 0.43 10.55
CA TRP A 80 1.34 1.74 10.82
C TRP A 80 2.43 2.79 10.95
N ALA A 81 2.75 3.40 9.82
CA ALA A 81 3.80 4.42 9.71
C ALA A 81 3.26 5.85 9.50
N ALA A 82 1.94 6.04 9.54
CA ALA A 82 1.32 7.34 9.31
C ALA A 82 1.73 8.35 10.40
N GLU A 83 2.04 9.57 9.98
CA GLU A 83 2.41 10.70 10.83
C GLU A 83 1.46 11.87 10.59
N GLY A 84 1.35 12.76 11.58
CA GLY A 84 0.49 13.93 11.50
C GLY A 84 0.19 14.51 12.89
N PRO A 85 -0.49 15.67 12.97
CA PRO A 85 -0.75 16.34 14.24
C PRO A 85 -1.63 15.54 15.21
N ALA A 86 -2.42 14.58 14.70
CA ALA A 86 -3.23 13.67 15.51
C ALA A 86 -2.44 12.47 16.08
N ASN A 87 -1.22 12.21 15.59
CA ASN A 87 -0.37 11.15 16.13
C ASN A 87 0.26 11.63 17.45
N THR A 88 -0.10 11.00 18.56
CA THR A 88 0.43 11.32 19.91
C THR A 88 1.24 10.17 20.50
N LEU A 89 1.51 9.14 19.70
CA LEU A 89 2.19 7.92 20.11
C LEU A 89 3.62 8.21 20.58
N ARG A 90 3.95 7.67 21.75
CA ARG A 90 5.26 7.72 22.38
C ARG A 90 5.55 6.42 23.10
N PHE A 91 6.81 6.11 23.37
CA PHE A 91 7.18 5.08 24.34
C PHE A 91 7.84 5.70 25.57
N ASP A 92 7.69 5.06 26.72
CA ASP A 92 8.33 5.46 27.97
C ASP A 92 9.65 4.73 28.25
N VAL A 93 10.28 5.03 29.39
CA VAL A 93 11.55 4.42 29.84
C VAL A 93 11.44 2.92 30.12
N HIS A 94 10.22 2.39 30.25
CA HIS A 94 9.94 0.97 30.48
C HIS A 94 9.65 0.21 29.17
N GLY A 95 9.73 0.89 28.02
CA GLY A 95 9.46 0.27 26.73
C GLY A 95 7.97 0.01 26.51
N GLN A 96 7.09 0.87 27.03
CA GLN A 96 5.64 0.77 26.81
C GLN A 96 5.14 1.91 25.92
N LEU A 97 4.23 1.59 25.01
CA LEU A 97 3.58 2.58 24.13
C LEU A 97 2.39 3.23 24.82
N HIS A 98 2.27 4.55 24.61
CA HIS A 98 1.19 5.39 25.12
C HIS A 98 0.74 6.39 24.05
N GLY A 99 -0.55 6.66 23.99
CA GLY A 99 -1.15 7.65 23.10
C GLY A 99 -1.82 7.03 21.86
N ASP A 100 -2.08 7.89 20.89
CA ASP A 100 -2.96 7.59 19.76
C ASP A 100 -2.17 7.53 18.45
N LYS A 101 -2.43 6.47 17.66
CA LYS A 101 -1.89 6.29 16.31
C LYS A 101 -3.06 6.28 15.31
N PRO A 102 -3.21 7.32 14.47
CA PRO A 102 -4.25 7.37 13.45
C PRO A 102 -3.90 6.47 12.24
N TRP A 103 -4.86 6.26 11.35
CA TRP A 103 -4.68 5.54 10.07
C TRP A 103 -4.25 4.07 10.22
N CYS A 104 -4.79 3.38 11.23
CA CYS A 104 -4.43 2.00 11.54
C CYS A 104 -5.31 1.01 10.78
N SER A 105 -5.07 0.88 9.48
CA SER A 105 -5.76 -0.11 8.62
C SER A 105 -5.67 -1.52 9.22
N GLY A 106 -6.81 -2.21 9.29
CA GLY A 106 -6.89 -3.60 9.78
C GLY A 106 -6.83 -3.74 11.31
N SER A 107 -6.83 -2.65 12.07
CA SER A 107 -6.65 -2.66 13.54
C SER A 107 -7.59 -3.56 14.32
N ALA A 108 -8.78 -3.86 13.81
CA ALA A 108 -9.76 -4.72 14.46
C ALA A 108 -9.49 -6.22 14.29
N TRP A 109 -8.60 -6.63 13.38
CA TRP A 109 -8.46 -8.05 13.00
C TRP A 109 -7.03 -8.50 12.66
N VAL A 110 -6.03 -7.63 12.65
CA VAL A 110 -4.62 -8.05 12.58
C VAL A 110 -4.14 -8.57 13.94
N ASP A 111 -3.17 -9.48 13.94
CA ASP A 111 -2.68 -10.16 15.14
C ASP A 111 -1.54 -9.36 15.84
N ALA A 112 -0.79 -8.61 15.05
CA ALA A 112 0.26 -7.69 15.51
C ALA A 112 0.46 -6.55 14.51
N ALA A 113 1.09 -5.47 14.97
CA ALA A 113 1.43 -4.32 14.14
C ALA A 113 2.87 -3.89 14.37
N LEU A 114 3.52 -3.46 13.29
CA LEU A 114 4.75 -2.67 13.31
C LEU A 114 4.36 -1.20 13.28
N VAL A 115 4.75 -0.43 14.29
CA VAL A 115 4.26 0.93 14.49
C VAL A 115 5.43 1.89 14.62
N THR A 116 5.42 2.98 13.84
CA THR A 116 6.44 4.02 13.99
C THR A 116 6.15 4.92 15.18
N VAL A 117 7.20 5.21 15.95
CA VAL A 117 7.21 6.23 17.00
C VAL A 117 8.24 7.28 16.63
N ARG A 118 7.80 8.54 16.50
CA ARG A 118 8.65 9.68 16.15
C ARG A 118 8.73 10.66 17.31
N ASN A 119 9.93 11.16 17.59
CA ASN A 119 10.14 12.29 18.50
C ASN A 119 11.28 13.18 17.96
N ALA A 120 11.74 14.14 18.78
CA ALA A 120 12.81 15.07 18.41
C ALA A 120 14.16 14.39 18.16
N GLN A 121 14.37 13.17 18.66
CA GLN A 121 15.62 12.43 18.57
C GLN A 121 15.70 11.51 17.36
N GLY A 122 14.57 11.12 16.77
CA GLY A 122 14.51 10.24 15.60
C GLY A 122 13.19 9.47 15.46
N VAL A 123 13.24 8.36 14.73
CA VAL A 123 12.13 7.42 14.53
C VAL A 123 12.53 6.01 14.95
N TRP A 124 11.64 5.33 15.64
CA TRP A 124 11.78 3.91 15.99
C TRP A 124 10.62 3.12 15.41
N LEU A 125 10.87 1.86 15.09
CA LEU A 125 9.83 0.90 14.76
C LEU A 125 9.62 -0.03 15.95
N CYS A 126 8.37 -0.16 16.37
CA CYS A 126 7.99 -1.00 17.49
C CYS A 126 7.05 -2.10 17.00
N GLN A 127 7.22 -3.32 17.48
CA GLN A 127 6.24 -4.38 17.32
C GLN A 127 5.35 -4.45 18.56
N VAL A 128 4.04 -4.53 18.34
CA VAL A 128 3.02 -4.66 19.38
C VAL A 128 1.97 -5.70 18.98
N ALA A 129 1.45 -6.47 19.94
CA ALA A 129 0.42 -7.48 19.71
C ALA A 129 -1.00 -6.90 19.89
N ALA A 130 -1.99 -7.45 19.18
CA ALA A 130 -3.35 -6.90 19.11
C ALA A 130 -4.06 -6.65 20.42
N LYS A 131 -3.82 -7.52 21.40
CA LYS A 131 -4.38 -7.40 22.75
C LYS A 131 -3.93 -6.14 23.52
N HIS A 132 -2.93 -5.40 23.01
CA HIS A 132 -2.34 -4.24 23.68
C HIS A 132 -2.75 -2.89 23.07
N TRP A 133 -3.64 -2.86 22.08
CA TRP A 133 -4.29 -1.63 21.63
C TRP A 133 -5.80 -1.76 21.70
N ARG A 134 -6.47 -0.61 21.64
CA ARG A 134 -7.92 -0.54 21.43
C ARG A 134 -8.20 0.35 20.24
N THR A 135 -9.01 -0.13 19.31
CA THR A 135 -9.63 0.72 18.29
C THR A 135 -10.57 1.69 19.00
N LEU A 136 -10.52 2.97 18.62
CA LEU A 136 -11.47 3.95 19.17
C LEU A 136 -12.86 3.64 18.60
N ALA A 137 -13.70 2.99 19.42
CA ALA A 137 -14.95 2.33 19.01
C ALA A 137 -15.99 3.28 18.39
N ASP A 138 -15.89 4.58 18.69
CA ASP A 138 -16.84 5.60 18.23
C ASP A 138 -16.26 6.53 17.16
N GLU A 139 -15.07 6.24 16.64
CA GLU A 139 -14.52 7.04 15.54
C GLU A 139 -15.23 6.67 14.23
N PRO A 140 -16.01 7.58 13.63
CA PRO A 140 -16.78 7.25 12.44
C PRO A 140 -15.84 7.01 11.26
N TRP A 141 -16.14 5.98 10.46
CA TRP A 141 -15.51 5.75 9.17
C TRP A 141 -16.53 5.96 8.03
N PRO A 142 -16.86 7.23 7.69
CA PRO A 142 -17.87 7.54 6.67
C PRO A 142 -17.39 7.28 5.23
N ALA A 143 -16.17 6.75 5.07
CA ALA A 143 -15.52 6.64 3.77
C ALA A 143 -16.28 5.67 2.86
N VAL A 144 -16.68 6.16 1.69
CA VAL A 144 -17.31 5.34 0.64
C VAL A 144 -16.26 4.46 -0.05
N GLY A 145 -15.09 5.03 -0.35
CA GLY A 145 -13.92 4.28 -0.81
C GLY A 145 -13.08 3.81 0.37
N MET A 146 -12.48 2.64 0.23
CA MET A 146 -11.77 1.91 1.29
C MET A 146 -12.68 1.62 2.51
N ALA A 147 -13.99 1.48 2.28
CA ALA A 147 -14.97 1.25 3.34
C ALA A 147 -14.75 -0.09 4.08
N GLY A 148 -14.24 -1.10 3.38
CA GLY A 148 -14.00 -2.45 3.91
C GLY A 148 -12.82 -2.55 4.88
N VAL A 149 -11.95 -1.54 4.94
CA VAL A 149 -10.82 -1.48 5.88
C VAL A 149 -10.86 -0.16 6.63
N PRO A 150 -11.71 -0.05 7.67
CA PRO A 150 -11.68 1.09 8.57
C PRO A 150 -10.26 1.31 9.08
N SER A 151 -9.72 2.48 8.78
CA SER A 151 -8.35 2.87 9.14
C SER A 151 -8.41 3.93 10.24
N THR A 152 -9.15 3.60 11.30
CA THR A 152 -9.36 4.48 12.45
C THR A 152 -8.13 4.54 13.34
N THR A 153 -8.20 5.39 14.34
CA THR A 153 -7.20 5.56 15.38
C THR A 153 -7.25 4.41 16.36
N VAL A 154 -6.06 3.93 16.74
CA VAL A 154 -5.89 3.03 17.88
C VAL A 154 -5.21 3.77 19.02
N ARG A 155 -5.58 3.40 20.25
CA ARG A 155 -4.98 3.92 21.48
C ARG A 155 -4.17 2.86 22.18
N PHE A 156 -2.98 3.25 22.61
CA PHE A 156 -2.08 2.50 23.47
C PHE A 156 -2.07 3.13 24.87
N ASP A 157 -2.09 2.29 25.89
CA ASP A 157 -2.13 2.69 27.30
C ASP A 157 -1.27 1.71 28.11
N GLY A 158 0.03 2.01 28.22
CA GLY A 158 1.00 1.09 28.85
C GLY A 158 1.24 -0.19 28.05
N ALA A 159 1.15 -0.13 26.72
CA ALA A 159 1.22 -1.31 25.86
C ALA A 159 2.66 -1.83 25.72
N PRO A 160 2.96 -3.08 26.14
CA PRO A 160 4.28 -3.67 25.92
C PRO A 160 4.63 -3.74 24.43
N MET A 161 5.88 -3.40 24.10
CA MET A 161 6.38 -3.49 22.73
C MET A 161 7.78 -4.10 22.67
N ALA A 162 8.20 -4.49 21.46
CA ALA A 162 9.58 -4.81 21.13
C ALA A 162 10.11 -3.81 20.11
N LEU A 163 11.30 -3.26 20.32
CA LEU A 163 11.98 -2.43 19.32
C LEU A 163 12.48 -3.31 18.18
N LEU A 164 12.20 -2.89 16.95
CA LEU A 164 12.72 -3.51 15.74
C LEU A 164 13.79 -2.59 15.14
N GLY A 165 15.04 -3.04 15.22
CA GLY A 165 16.20 -2.26 14.80
C GLY A 165 16.51 -1.09 15.74
N THR A 166 17.37 -0.22 15.26
CA THR A 166 17.90 0.96 15.94
C THR A 166 17.20 2.24 15.45
N ARG A 167 17.59 3.38 16.01
CA ARG A 167 17.06 4.69 15.64
C ARG A 167 17.23 4.93 14.14
N ASP A 168 16.14 5.36 13.49
CA ASP A 168 16.00 5.69 12.07
C ASP A 168 16.26 4.53 11.10
N GLU A 169 16.65 3.36 11.59
CA GLU A 169 17.03 2.21 10.78
C GLU A 169 15.91 1.82 9.82
N TYR A 170 14.66 1.77 10.31
CA TYR A 170 13.46 1.51 9.48
C TYR A 170 13.35 2.40 8.24
N LEU A 171 13.69 3.69 8.35
CA LEU A 171 13.59 4.65 7.24
C LEU A 171 14.81 4.64 6.32
N GLN A 172 15.96 4.15 6.80
CA GLN A 172 17.23 4.14 6.06
C GLN A 172 17.41 2.91 5.18
N ARG A 173 16.58 1.88 5.37
CA ARG A 173 16.66 0.62 4.62
C ARG A 173 16.31 0.85 3.15
N PRO A 174 16.98 0.16 2.20
CA PRO A 174 16.58 0.16 0.79
C PRO A 174 15.12 -0.26 0.62
N GLY A 175 14.66 -1.26 1.39
CA GLY A 175 13.31 -1.78 1.31
C GLY A 175 12.21 -0.77 1.66
N PHE A 176 12.52 0.32 2.37
CA PHE A 176 11.55 1.41 2.59
C PHE A 176 11.05 1.98 1.25
N TRP A 177 11.95 2.16 0.29
CA TRP A 177 11.61 2.64 -1.05
C TRP A 177 11.07 1.51 -1.93
N HIS A 178 11.65 0.31 -1.86
CA HIS A 178 11.16 -0.81 -2.66
C HIS A 178 9.71 -1.19 -2.31
N GLY A 179 9.34 -1.16 -1.03
CA GLY A 179 7.97 -1.35 -0.55
C GLY A 179 7.02 -0.31 -1.12
N GLY A 180 7.44 0.97 -1.17
CA GLY A 180 6.70 2.05 -1.81
C GLY A 180 6.40 1.81 -3.30
N ALA A 181 7.27 1.12 -4.04
CA ALA A 181 6.98 0.70 -5.42
C ALA A 181 5.98 -0.47 -5.50
N GLY A 182 5.92 -1.34 -4.48
CA GLY A 182 4.90 -2.38 -4.35
C GLY A 182 3.48 -1.81 -4.30
N ILE A 183 3.27 -0.71 -3.58
CA ILE A 183 1.98 0.01 -3.55
C ILE A 183 1.58 0.49 -4.94
N ALA A 184 2.54 0.96 -5.76
CA ALA A 184 2.25 1.34 -7.15
C ALA A 184 1.76 0.13 -7.95
N ALA A 185 2.33 -1.07 -7.76
CA ALA A 185 1.83 -2.28 -8.42
C ALA A 185 0.37 -2.59 -8.05
N VAL A 186 -0.05 -2.35 -6.80
CA VAL A 186 -1.46 -2.48 -6.36
C VAL A 186 -2.36 -1.53 -7.16
N TRP A 187 -1.99 -0.25 -7.26
CA TRP A 187 -2.76 0.75 -8.03
C TRP A 187 -2.84 0.38 -9.51
N PHE A 188 -1.73 -0.09 -10.09
CA PHE A 188 -1.68 -0.57 -11.47
C PHE A 188 -2.65 -1.73 -11.69
N GLY A 189 -2.69 -2.70 -10.78
CA GLY A 189 -3.61 -3.83 -10.84
C GLY A 189 -5.08 -3.40 -10.84
N ALA A 190 -5.45 -2.48 -9.95
CA ALA A 190 -6.81 -1.93 -9.91
C ALA A 190 -7.17 -1.19 -11.20
N ALA A 191 -6.26 -0.37 -11.73
CA ALA A 191 -6.47 0.35 -12.98
C ALA A 191 -6.60 -0.62 -14.17
N ALA A 192 -5.76 -1.65 -14.25
CA ALA A 192 -5.87 -2.69 -15.27
C ALA A 192 -7.22 -3.43 -15.19
N ALA A 193 -7.74 -3.69 -13.99
CA ALA A 193 -9.04 -4.32 -13.82
C ALA A 193 -10.22 -3.41 -14.25
N LEU A 194 -10.08 -2.09 -14.15
CA LEU A 194 -11.04 -1.14 -14.73
C LEU A 194 -10.98 -1.16 -16.26
N ALA A 195 -9.76 -1.17 -16.83
CA ALA A 195 -9.53 -1.29 -18.27
C ALA A 195 -10.13 -2.57 -18.86
N GLU A 196 -9.93 -3.72 -18.21
CA GLU A 196 -10.50 -4.99 -18.65
C GLU A 196 -12.03 -4.96 -18.64
N ARG A 197 -12.64 -4.29 -17.66
CA ARG A 197 -14.10 -4.10 -17.63
C ARG A 197 -14.59 -3.22 -18.80
N MET A 198 -13.78 -2.27 -19.28
CA MET A 198 -14.12 -1.46 -20.45
C MET A 198 -14.07 -2.27 -21.76
N ARG A 199 -13.21 -3.29 -21.83
CA ARG A 199 -12.86 -3.99 -23.08
C ARG A 199 -14.06 -4.45 -23.92
N PRO A 200 -15.10 -5.10 -23.36
CA PRO A 200 -16.25 -5.55 -24.15
C PRO A 200 -17.11 -4.41 -24.73
N ALA A 201 -17.10 -3.22 -24.11
CA ALA A 201 -17.95 -2.08 -24.51
C ALA A 201 -17.26 -1.13 -25.50
N CYS A 202 -15.96 -1.34 -25.76
CA CYS A 202 -15.10 -0.44 -26.51
C CYS A 202 -14.40 -1.14 -27.69
N THR A 203 -15.07 -2.08 -28.35
CA THR A 203 -14.47 -2.86 -29.46
C THR A 203 -14.50 -2.13 -30.81
N GLU A 204 -15.37 -1.12 -30.98
CA GLU A 204 -15.61 -0.51 -32.29
C GLU A 204 -15.77 1.02 -32.24
N GLY A 205 -15.58 1.64 -33.41
CA GLY A 205 -15.80 3.06 -33.64
C GLY A 205 -15.03 3.98 -32.69
N ASN A 206 -15.62 5.11 -32.36
CA ASN A 206 -15.00 6.11 -31.47
C ASN A 206 -14.79 5.62 -30.03
N ARG A 207 -15.41 4.50 -29.61
CA ARG A 207 -15.18 3.91 -28.27
C ARG A 207 -13.88 3.12 -28.20
N ALA A 208 -13.43 2.50 -29.30
CA ALA A 208 -12.11 1.84 -29.37
C ALA A 208 -10.96 2.81 -29.05
N ARG A 209 -11.12 4.09 -29.38
CA ARG A 209 -10.17 5.16 -29.02
C ARG A 209 -9.95 5.27 -27.51
N LEU A 210 -10.96 4.98 -26.67
CA LEU A 210 -10.82 5.03 -25.21
C LEU A 210 -9.92 3.91 -24.69
N LEU A 211 -9.99 2.70 -25.26
CA LEU A 211 -9.03 1.64 -24.94
C LEU A 211 -7.63 1.97 -25.47
N GLY A 212 -7.52 2.63 -26.62
CA GLY A 212 -6.23 3.15 -27.10
C GLY A 212 -5.59 4.14 -26.13
N GLU A 213 -6.38 5.04 -25.54
CA GLU A 213 -5.90 5.94 -24.49
C GLU A 213 -5.52 5.22 -23.19
N VAL A 214 -6.24 4.16 -22.83
CA VAL A 214 -5.87 3.30 -21.71
C VAL A 214 -4.53 2.62 -21.97
N ASP A 215 -4.29 2.11 -23.18
CA ASP A 215 -3.01 1.48 -23.56
C ASP A 215 -1.84 2.48 -23.46
N LEU A 216 -2.04 3.71 -23.96
CA LEU A 216 -1.04 4.78 -23.86
C LEU A 216 -0.74 5.21 -22.41
N ALA A 217 -1.65 4.94 -21.47
CA ALA A 217 -1.44 5.18 -20.04
C ALA A 217 -0.80 3.98 -19.32
N LEU A 218 -1.37 2.78 -19.49
CA LEU A 218 -0.94 1.58 -18.77
C LEU A 218 0.29 0.91 -19.38
N GLY A 219 0.50 0.98 -20.69
CA GLY A 219 1.65 0.40 -21.38
C GLY A 219 2.99 0.93 -20.85
N PRO A 220 3.21 2.26 -20.86
CA PRO A 220 4.42 2.86 -20.28
C PRO A 220 4.57 2.59 -18.77
N ALA A 221 3.47 2.59 -18.01
CA ALA A 221 3.50 2.26 -16.58
C ALA A 221 3.95 0.81 -16.33
N ALA A 222 3.44 -0.13 -17.12
CA ALA A 222 3.82 -1.54 -17.06
C ALA A 222 5.29 -1.76 -17.47
N ALA A 223 5.77 -1.04 -18.48
CA ALA A 223 7.18 -1.09 -18.88
C ALA A 223 8.09 -0.60 -17.74
N LEU A 224 7.75 0.54 -17.12
CA LEU A 224 8.51 1.09 -16.00
C LEU A 224 8.47 0.18 -14.76
N LEU A 225 7.32 -0.46 -14.45
CA LEU A 225 7.25 -1.48 -13.40
C LEU A 225 8.25 -2.63 -13.65
N ARG A 226 8.33 -3.15 -14.88
CA ARG A 226 9.28 -4.23 -15.20
C ARG A 226 10.73 -3.76 -15.07
N GLU A 227 11.03 -2.57 -15.57
CA GLU A 227 12.38 -2.01 -15.51
C GLU A 227 12.84 -1.75 -14.08
N VAL A 228 12.02 -1.09 -13.26
CA VAL A 228 12.40 -0.77 -11.87
C VAL A 228 12.50 -2.04 -11.02
N ALA A 229 11.65 -3.05 -11.24
CA ALA A 229 11.81 -4.34 -10.58
C ALA A 229 13.17 -4.98 -10.90
N ALA A 230 13.58 -4.98 -12.17
CA ALA A 230 14.87 -5.51 -12.59
C ALA A 230 16.05 -4.72 -12.00
N ARG A 231 15.95 -3.38 -11.92
CA ARG A 231 16.98 -2.53 -11.30
C ARG A 231 17.10 -2.79 -9.80
N ILE A 232 15.98 -2.93 -9.10
CA ILE A 232 15.95 -3.28 -7.67
C ILE A 232 16.63 -4.63 -7.45
N ASP A 233 16.29 -5.64 -8.24
CA ASP A 233 16.90 -6.97 -8.13
C ASP A 233 18.39 -6.98 -8.48
N ALA A 234 18.85 -6.12 -9.40
CA ALA A 234 20.26 -6.02 -9.79
C ALA A 234 21.13 -5.26 -8.77
N ALA A 235 20.53 -4.37 -7.97
CA ALA A 235 21.24 -3.56 -6.96
C ALA A 235 20.38 -3.38 -5.70
N PRO A 236 20.16 -4.46 -4.92
CA PRO A 236 19.22 -4.44 -3.79
C PRO A 236 19.63 -3.52 -2.65
N GLU A 237 20.93 -3.26 -2.49
CA GLU A 237 21.44 -2.33 -1.48
C GLU A 237 21.16 -0.86 -1.81
N SER A 238 20.77 -0.54 -3.04
CA SER A 238 20.37 0.81 -3.43
C SER A 238 18.90 1.06 -3.10
N ALA A 239 18.61 2.24 -2.56
CA ALA A 239 17.24 2.66 -2.32
C ALA A 239 16.40 2.80 -3.61
N HIS A 240 17.02 3.06 -4.76
CA HIS A 240 16.32 3.36 -6.03
C HIS A 240 15.25 4.45 -5.88
N ARG A 241 15.48 5.41 -4.97
CA ARG A 241 14.48 6.43 -4.58
C ARG A 241 13.94 7.17 -5.80
N GLU A 242 14.80 7.57 -6.73
CA GLU A 242 14.38 8.35 -7.89
C GLU A 242 13.48 7.54 -8.83
N GLU A 243 13.87 6.30 -9.11
CA GLU A 243 13.11 5.35 -9.91
C GLU A 243 11.77 5.03 -9.27
N VAL A 244 11.74 4.78 -7.96
CA VAL A 244 10.52 4.50 -7.19
C VAL A 244 9.57 5.68 -7.20
N VAL A 245 10.05 6.90 -6.94
CA VAL A 245 9.22 8.11 -6.96
C VAL A 245 8.65 8.33 -8.36
N ARG A 246 9.49 8.22 -9.41
CA ARG A 246 9.04 8.32 -10.80
C ARG A 246 7.97 7.28 -11.13
N LEU A 247 8.21 6.02 -10.76
CA LEU A 247 7.28 4.91 -10.96
C LEU A 247 5.92 5.18 -10.29
N ARG A 248 5.92 5.59 -9.02
CA ARG A 248 4.69 5.93 -8.29
C ARG A 248 3.92 7.04 -8.98
N CYS A 249 4.58 8.10 -9.42
CA CYS A 249 3.93 9.20 -10.16
C CYS A 249 3.35 8.74 -11.50
N VAL A 250 4.07 7.92 -12.26
CA VAL A 250 3.60 7.41 -13.56
C VAL A 250 2.37 6.53 -13.38
N VAL A 251 2.40 5.60 -12.41
CA VAL A 251 1.28 4.70 -12.15
C VAL A 251 0.07 5.46 -11.59
N GLU A 252 0.27 6.40 -10.67
CA GLU A 252 -0.81 7.24 -10.14
C GLU A 252 -1.52 7.99 -11.27
N ARG A 253 -0.76 8.65 -12.15
CA ARG A 253 -1.32 9.36 -13.31
C ARG A 253 -2.06 8.43 -14.27
N ALA A 254 -1.50 7.25 -14.53
CA ALA A 254 -2.15 6.26 -15.38
C ALA A 254 -3.46 5.77 -14.76
N ALA A 255 -3.48 5.43 -13.47
CA ALA A 255 -4.68 5.00 -12.75
C ALA A 255 -5.76 6.08 -12.71
N THR A 256 -5.37 7.33 -12.43
CA THR A 256 -6.26 8.50 -12.49
C THR A 256 -6.85 8.69 -13.89
N ARG A 257 -6.04 8.51 -14.95
CA ARG A 257 -6.53 8.57 -16.34
C ARG A 257 -7.52 7.46 -16.65
N VAL A 258 -7.25 6.23 -16.22
CA VAL A 258 -8.12 5.08 -16.45
C VAL A 258 -9.45 5.24 -15.72
N LEU A 259 -9.50 5.81 -14.51
CA LEU A 259 -10.75 6.13 -13.82
C LEU A 259 -11.67 7.04 -14.66
N ASP A 260 -11.13 8.13 -15.20
CA ASP A 260 -11.89 9.04 -16.09
C ASP A 260 -12.33 8.33 -17.38
N LEU A 261 -11.43 7.58 -18.02
CA LEU A 261 -11.74 6.85 -19.26
C LEU A 261 -12.81 5.78 -19.04
N ALA A 262 -12.77 5.05 -17.93
CA ALA A 262 -13.77 4.03 -17.58
C ALA A 262 -15.16 4.65 -17.40
N GLY A 263 -15.25 5.80 -16.71
CA GLY A 263 -16.51 6.53 -16.56
C GLY A 263 -17.09 7.00 -17.90
N ARG A 264 -16.24 7.50 -18.81
CA ARG A 264 -16.66 7.91 -20.16
C ARG A 264 -17.08 6.73 -21.05
N ALA A 265 -16.38 5.59 -20.92
CA ALA A 265 -16.62 4.40 -21.72
C ALA A 265 -17.93 3.69 -21.35
N LEU A 266 -18.19 3.58 -20.04
CA LEU A 266 -19.24 2.74 -19.49
C LEU A 266 -20.47 3.52 -19.03
N GLY A 267 -20.33 4.83 -18.83
CA GLY A 267 -21.37 5.66 -18.25
C GLY A 267 -21.62 5.32 -16.77
N PRO A 268 -22.71 5.86 -16.18
CA PRO A 268 -22.97 5.74 -14.75
C PRO A 268 -23.42 4.33 -14.33
N ALA A 269 -23.97 3.52 -15.25
CA ALA A 269 -24.65 2.28 -14.87
C ALA A 269 -23.76 1.29 -14.09
N PRO A 270 -22.51 0.97 -14.51
CA PRO A 270 -21.64 0.10 -13.70
C PRO A 270 -21.22 0.69 -12.35
N MET A 271 -21.21 2.02 -12.21
CA MET A 271 -20.92 2.66 -10.91
C MET A 271 -22.11 2.58 -9.94
N CYS A 272 -23.32 2.29 -10.43
CA CYS A 272 -24.53 2.22 -9.62
C CYS A 272 -25.08 0.80 -9.46
N LEU A 273 -24.81 -0.09 -10.42
CA LEU A 273 -25.49 -1.39 -10.54
C LEU A 273 -24.52 -2.58 -10.47
N GLU A 274 -23.21 -2.34 -10.46
CA GLU A 274 -22.19 -3.40 -10.36
C GLU A 274 -21.30 -3.16 -9.12
N ASP A 275 -21.64 -3.81 -8.01
CA ASP A 275 -20.99 -3.63 -6.70
C ASP A 275 -19.45 -3.71 -6.77
N ALA A 276 -18.90 -4.64 -7.55
CA ALA A 276 -17.45 -4.78 -7.68
C ALA A 276 -16.81 -3.60 -8.43
N HIS A 277 -17.44 -3.11 -9.50
CA HIS A 277 -16.93 -1.98 -10.27
C HIS A 277 -17.07 -0.67 -9.50
N ALA A 278 -18.23 -0.43 -8.90
CA ALA A 278 -18.51 0.74 -8.07
C ALA A 278 -17.50 0.86 -6.91
N ARG A 279 -17.29 -0.24 -6.16
CA ARG A 279 -16.29 -0.28 -5.08
C ARG A 279 -14.89 -0.04 -5.59
N ARG A 280 -14.46 -0.70 -6.67
CA ARG A 280 -13.11 -0.49 -7.23
C ARG A 280 -12.86 0.97 -7.61
N CYS A 281 -13.84 1.64 -8.24
CA CYS A 281 -13.73 3.07 -8.56
C CYS A 281 -13.60 3.94 -7.29
N ALA A 282 -14.44 3.70 -6.28
CA ALA A 282 -14.40 4.45 -5.03
C ALA A 282 -13.09 4.21 -4.24
N ASP A 283 -12.72 2.95 -4.09
CA ASP A 283 -11.53 2.51 -3.38
C ASP A 283 -10.25 3.03 -4.04
N LEU A 284 -10.12 2.92 -5.37
CA LEU A 284 -8.95 3.40 -6.08
C LEU A 284 -8.80 4.91 -5.95
N THR A 285 -9.91 5.65 -6.02
CA THR A 285 -9.92 7.11 -5.83
C THR A 285 -9.33 7.51 -4.48
N VAL A 286 -9.68 6.78 -3.41
CA VAL A 286 -9.13 7.04 -2.06
C VAL A 286 -7.69 6.53 -1.95
N PHE A 287 -7.39 5.32 -2.42
CA PHE A 287 -6.07 4.70 -2.23
C PHE A 287 -4.95 5.45 -2.98
N LEU A 288 -5.24 6.04 -4.14
CA LEU A 288 -4.29 6.89 -4.87
C LEU A 288 -3.87 8.14 -4.06
N ARG A 289 -4.60 8.54 -3.02
CA ARG A 289 -4.21 9.66 -2.14
C ARG A 289 -3.10 9.32 -1.14
N GLN A 290 -2.62 8.07 -1.13
CA GLN A 290 -1.34 7.72 -0.49
C GLN A 290 -0.12 8.11 -1.37
N SER A 291 -0.34 8.58 -2.60
CA SER A 291 0.68 9.28 -3.38
C SER A 291 0.91 10.68 -2.82
N HIS A 292 2.15 11.15 -2.78
CA HIS A 292 2.45 12.54 -2.43
C HIS A 292 2.34 13.50 -3.64
N ALA A 293 2.08 12.95 -4.84
CA ALA A 293 1.78 13.66 -6.09
C ALA A 293 2.65 14.91 -6.30
N ASP A 294 2.09 16.10 -6.11
CA ASP A 294 2.76 17.38 -6.35
C ASP A 294 4.10 17.52 -5.61
N ARG A 295 4.23 16.98 -4.39
CA ARG A 295 5.52 16.99 -3.66
C ARG A 295 6.55 16.06 -4.29
N ASP A 296 6.10 14.91 -4.81
CA ASP A 296 6.97 13.99 -5.53
C ASP A 296 7.40 14.61 -6.88
N TRP A 297 6.51 15.39 -7.54
CA TRP A 297 6.82 16.11 -8.77
C TRP A 297 7.79 17.27 -8.53
N GLU A 298 7.60 18.04 -7.47
CA GLU A 298 8.53 19.08 -7.02
C GLU A 298 9.92 18.48 -6.79
N TRP A 299 9.99 17.39 -6.00
CA TRP A 299 11.25 16.70 -5.74
C TRP A 299 11.91 16.21 -7.03
N LEU A 300 11.16 15.52 -7.91
CA LEU A 300 11.67 15.07 -9.21
C LEU A 300 12.16 16.24 -10.06
N GLY A 301 11.42 17.34 -10.12
CA GLY A 301 11.81 18.56 -10.84
C GLY A 301 13.15 19.12 -10.35
N GLY A 302 13.34 19.16 -9.03
CA GLY A 302 14.62 19.54 -8.42
C GLY A 302 15.77 18.62 -8.84
N GLN A 303 15.55 17.30 -8.87
CA GLN A 303 16.57 16.35 -9.36
C GLN A 303 16.92 16.61 -10.83
N ARG A 304 15.93 16.85 -11.71
CA ARG A 304 16.15 17.07 -13.16
C ARG A 304 16.86 18.38 -13.47
N ALA A 305 16.58 19.43 -12.71
CA ALA A 305 17.21 20.74 -12.92
C ALA A 305 18.73 20.69 -12.77
N SER A 306 19.26 19.70 -12.06
CA SER A 306 20.70 19.50 -11.82
C SER A 306 21.41 18.61 -12.85
N GLN A 307 20.68 18.05 -13.83
CA GLN A 307 21.19 17.07 -14.79
C GLN A 307 21.26 17.66 -16.21
N GLU A 308 22.36 17.41 -16.93
CA GLU A 308 22.50 17.72 -18.35
C GLU A 308 22.10 16.50 -19.20
N ALA A 309 21.51 16.76 -20.39
CA ALA A 309 21.08 15.72 -21.33
C ALA A 309 20.16 14.63 -20.73
N THR A 310 19.38 14.99 -19.72
CA THR A 310 18.56 14.10 -18.89
C THR A 310 17.58 13.18 -19.64
N TRP A 311 17.20 13.57 -20.86
CA TRP A 311 16.23 12.85 -21.69
C TRP A 311 16.83 12.30 -23.00
N ALA A 312 18.16 12.23 -23.11
CA ALA A 312 18.81 11.59 -24.25
C ALA A 312 18.57 10.05 -24.22
N LEU A 313 18.46 9.45 -25.41
CA LEU A 313 18.33 7.99 -25.61
C LEU A 313 19.68 7.34 -25.89
#